data_AF-A0A7V7DZR3-F1
#
_entry.id   AF-A0A7V7DZR3-F1
#
_cell.length_a   1.000
_cell.length_b   1.000
_cell.length_c   1.000
_cell.angle_alpha   90.00
_cell.angle_beta   90.00
_cell.angle_gamma   90.00
#
_symmetry.space_group_name_H-M   'P 1'
#
loop_
_entity.id
_entity.type
_entity.pdbx_description
1 polymer ?
#
loop_
_entity_poly.entity_id
_entity_poly.type
_entity_poly.pdbx_seq_one_letter_code
_entity_poly.pdbx_strand_id
1 'polypeptide(L)'
;QYLSAMACAANYAWANRQILLHQSRELFQHILNASPRALGMHLLYDVCHNIAKKEIHIIDGEEKTVCVHRKGATRAFPPGHPSVCEAYRSIGQPILIPGDMGTASYVMIGTAKAMEETFGSTCHGAGRVLSRKAAKKKSKGRAIHRELEDKGILVRWTGRSTLAEEMPEAYKDVSEVVNTVHGAGISKKVAKLRPIGVIKG
;
A
#
# COMPACT_ATOMS: atom_id res chain seq x y z
N GLN A 1 4.49 27.47 -4.48
CA GLN A 1 4.21 27.31 -3.03
C GLN A 1 3.59 25.95 -2.70
N TYR A 2 2.43 25.57 -3.27
CA TYR A 2 1.76 24.29 -2.98
C TYR A 2 2.64 23.04 -3.16
N LEU A 3 3.30 22.88 -4.31
CA LEU A 3 4.12 21.69 -4.58
C LEU A 3 5.28 21.53 -3.59
N SER A 4 5.88 22.64 -3.15
CA SER A 4 6.94 22.64 -2.13
C SER A 4 6.40 22.21 -0.77
N ALA A 5 5.24 22.75 -0.35
CA ALA A 5 4.60 22.35 0.90
C ALA A 5 4.18 20.85 0.89
N MET A 6 3.66 20.38 -0.24
CA MET A 6 3.36 18.95 -0.45
C MET A 6 4.64 18.09 -0.37
N ALA A 7 5.75 18.55 -0.94
CA ALA A 7 7.03 17.83 -0.83
C ALA A 7 7.52 17.77 0.63
N CYS A 8 7.37 18.84 1.40
CA CYS A 8 7.66 18.81 2.84
C CYS A 8 6.78 17.80 3.59
N ALA A 9 5.47 17.76 3.28
CA ALA A 9 4.56 16.79 3.87
C ALA A 9 4.92 15.34 3.49
N ALA A 10 5.37 15.10 2.25
CA ALA A 10 5.85 13.80 1.82
C ALA A 10 7.13 13.39 2.57
N ASN A 11 8.09 14.31 2.74
CA ASN A 11 9.31 14.09 3.52
C ASN A 11 8.99 13.74 4.98
N TYR A 12 8.06 14.47 5.59
CA TYR A 12 7.56 14.15 6.94
C TYR A 12 6.97 12.73 7.00
N ALA A 13 6.13 12.35 6.02
CA ALA A 13 5.53 11.02 5.98
C ALA A 13 6.57 9.89 5.81
N TRP A 14 7.62 10.10 5.02
CA TRP A 14 8.74 9.15 4.90
C TRP A 14 9.55 9.06 6.19
N ALA A 15 9.87 10.19 6.82
CA ALA A 15 10.56 10.19 8.11
C ALA A 15 9.75 9.43 9.18
N ASN A 16 8.43 9.66 9.23
CA ASN A 16 7.54 8.93 10.12
C ASN A 16 7.59 7.40 9.87
N ARG A 17 7.50 6.95 8.60
CA ARG A 17 7.59 5.51 8.29
C ARG A 17 8.96 4.91 8.59
N GLN A 18 10.02 5.69 8.44
CA GLN A 18 11.37 5.26 8.79
C GLN A 18 11.52 5.03 10.31
N ILE A 19 10.93 5.90 11.13
CA ILE A 19 10.88 5.72 12.60
C ILE A 19 10.08 4.47 12.95
N LEU A 20 8.91 4.26 12.34
CA LEU A 20 8.09 3.06 12.57
C LEU A 20 8.83 1.77 12.18
N LEU A 21 9.58 1.78 11.07
CA LEU A 21 10.41 0.66 10.66
C LEU A 21 11.51 0.37 11.70
N HIS A 22 12.15 1.41 12.23
CA HIS A 22 13.18 1.25 13.26
C HIS A 22 12.60 0.64 14.54
N GLN A 23 11.51 1.20 15.07
CA GLN A 23 10.83 0.68 16.25
C GLN A 23 10.32 -0.76 16.07
N SER A 24 9.82 -1.08 14.86
CA SER A 24 9.41 -2.44 14.53
C SER A 24 10.59 -3.41 14.62
N ARG A 25 11.77 -3.02 14.11
CA ARG A 25 12.99 -3.84 14.21
C ARG A 25 13.43 -4.05 15.65
N GLU A 26 13.39 -3.01 16.49
CA GLU A 26 13.72 -3.12 17.93
C GLU A 26 12.79 -4.09 18.66
N LEU A 27 11.48 -4.01 18.37
CA LEU A 27 10.49 -4.90 18.97
C LEU A 27 10.76 -6.37 18.61
N PHE A 28 10.97 -6.67 17.32
CA PHE A 28 11.26 -8.02 16.87
C PHE A 28 12.60 -8.53 17.41
N GLN A 29 13.61 -7.67 17.50
CA GLN A 29 14.89 -8.01 18.10
C GLN A 29 14.72 -8.41 19.57
N HIS A 30 13.95 -7.65 20.33
CA HIS A 30 13.72 -7.93 21.75
C HIS A 30 12.93 -9.23 21.95
N ILE A 31 11.85 -9.44 21.20
CA ILE A 31 10.97 -10.61 21.35
C ILE A 31 11.65 -11.90 20.88
N LEU A 32 12.35 -11.86 19.75
CA LEU A 32 12.95 -13.04 19.13
C LEU A 32 14.42 -13.27 19.55
N ASN A 33 14.97 -12.37 20.36
CA ASN A 33 16.37 -12.37 20.77
C ASN A 33 17.36 -12.54 19.60
N ALA A 34 17.08 -11.87 18.48
CA ALA A 34 17.85 -11.98 17.24
C ALA A 34 17.96 -10.62 16.55
N SER A 35 19.14 -10.28 16.05
CA SER A 35 19.34 -8.97 15.38
C SER A 35 18.45 -8.83 14.12
N PRO A 36 18.03 -7.60 13.74
CA PRO A 36 17.26 -7.35 12.53
C PRO A 36 17.93 -7.88 11.26
N ARG A 37 19.26 -7.93 11.23
CA ARG A 37 20.04 -8.54 10.14
C ARG A 37 19.87 -10.06 10.11
N ALA A 38 19.98 -10.73 11.27
CA ALA A 38 19.77 -12.18 11.36
C ALA A 38 18.33 -12.58 10.99
N LEU A 39 17.36 -11.72 11.31
CA LEU A 39 15.95 -11.88 10.94
C LEU A 39 15.63 -11.48 9.49
N GLY A 40 16.61 -10.97 8.72
CA GLY A 40 16.41 -10.55 7.33
C GLY A 40 15.43 -9.38 7.16
N MET A 41 15.30 -8.50 8.16
CA MET A 41 14.31 -7.39 8.17
C MET A 41 14.73 -6.21 7.27
N HIS A 42 14.95 -6.49 5.99
CA HIS A 42 15.25 -5.48 4.97
C HIS A 42 13.97 -4.78 4.49
N LEU A 43 14.06 -3.48 4.19
CA LEU A 43 12.96 -2.76 3.57
C LEU A 43 12.82 -3.25 2.13
N LEU A 44 11.69 -3.88 1.80
CA LEU A 44 11.40 -4.32 0.44
C LEU A 44 11.24 -3.10 -0.48
N TYR A 45 10.29 -2.22 -0.16
CA TYR A 45 10.06 -0.97 -0.88
C TYR A 45 9.16 -0.03 -0.05
N ASP A 46 9.14 1.27 -0.38
CA ASP A 46 8.22 2.26 0.21
C ASP A 46 7.56 3.05 -0.93
N VAL A 47 6.23 3.07 -0.95
CA VAL A 47 5.43 3.73 -2.00
C VAL A 47 4.43 4.73 -1.44
N CYS A 48 4.29 5.85 -2.15
CA CYS A 48 3.24 6.82 -1.89
C CYS A 48 2.03 6.55 -2.79
N HIS A 49 0.83 6.83 -2.27
CA HIS A 49 -0.41 6.74 -3.03
C HIS A 49 -1.27 8.01 -3.03
N ASN A 50 -0.81 9.05 -2.32
CA ASN A 50 -1.36 10.41 -2.33
C ASN A 50 -0.20 11.38 -2.57
N ILE A 51 0.10 11.69 -3.83
CA ILE A 51 1.24 12.55 -4.20
C ILE A 51 1.08 13.10 -5.61
N ALA A 52 1.67 14.27 -5.87
CA ALA A 52 1.91 14.76 -7.22
C ALA A 52 3.41 14.64 -7.57
N LYS A 53 3.73 14.23 -8.80
CA LYS A 53 5.12 14.10 -9.28
C LYS A 53 5.24 14.69 -10.68
N LYS A 54 6.31 15.46 -10.92
CA LYS A 54 6.73 15.80 -12.28
C LYS A 54 7.39 14.56 -12.89
N GLU A 55 6.82 14.06 -13.95
CA GLU A 55 7.25 12.84 -14.63
C GLU A 55 7.24 13.06 -16.14
N ILE A 56 8.07 12.30 -16.83
CA ILE A 56 8.17 12.31 -18.28
C ILE A 56 7.33 11.15 -18.81
N HIS A 57 6.41 11.44 -19.74
CA HIS A 57 5.54 10.46 -20.38
C HIS A 57 5.41 10.76 -21.87
N ILE A 58 5.11 9.75 -22.68
CA ILE A 58 4.81 9.91 -24.10
C ILE A 58 3.32 10.20 -24.26
N ILE A 59 2.97 11.32 -24.91
CA ILE A 59 1.58 11.74 -25.16
C ILE A 59 1.49 12.19 -26.61
N ASP A 60 0.65 11.51 -27.39
CA ASP A 60 0.53 11.72 -28.85
C ASP A 60 1.86 11.53 -29.60
N GLY A 61 2.68 10.59 -29.13
CA GLY A 61 4.00 10.28 -29.72
C GLY A 61 5.14 11.21 -29.27
N GLU A 62 4.85 12.23 -28.48
CA GLU A 62 5.84 13.20 -28.02
C GLU A 62 6.16 13.05 -26.53
N GLU A 63 7.43 13.25 -26.18
CA GLU A 63 7.86 13.31 -24.79
C GLU A 63 7.38 14.60 -24.12
N LYS A 64 6.56 14.47 -23.06
CA LYS A 64 6.04 15.61 -22.30
C LYS A 64 6.32 15.44 -20.82
N THR A 65 6.77 16.53 -20.19
CA THR A 65 6.84 16.61 -18.73
C THR A 65 5.47 16.98 -18.19
N VAL A 66 4.86 16.11 -17.40
CA VAL A 66 3.54 16.30 -16.81
C VAL A 66 3.58 16.20 -15.29
N CYS A 67 2.64 16.87 -14.63
CA CYS A 67 2.43 16.74 -13.18
C CYS A 67 1.38 15.65 -12.92
N VAL A 68 1.83 14.42 -12.68
CA VAL A 68 0.95 13.27 -12.43
C VAL A 68 0.43 13.35 -11.00
N HIS A 69 -0.89 13.52 -10.87
CA HIS A 69 -1.58 13.55 -9.58
C HIS A 69 -2.11 12.15 -9.25
N ARG A 70 -1.62 11.57 -8.16
CA ARG A 70 -2.11 10.27 -7.67
C ARG A 70 -2.81 10.47 -6.34
N LYS A 71 -4.09 10.08 -6.28
CA LYS A 71 -4.91 10.08 -5.07
C LYS A 71 -5.55 8.70 -4.92
N GLY A 72 -5.10 7.93 -3.93
CA GLY A 72 -5.44 6.51 -3.79
C GLY A 72 -4.93 5.64 -4.94
N ALA A 73 -3.85 6.05 -5.61
CA ALA A 73 -3.23 5.35 -6.73
C ALA A 73 -1.71 5.31 -6.57
N THR A 74 -1.07 4.24 -7.01
CA THR A 74 0.37 3.99 -6.80
C THR A 74 1.13 4.08 -8.11
N ARG A 75 2.38 4.56 -8.08
CA ARG A 75 3.28 4.53 -9.24
C ARG A 75 3.69 3.09 -9.58
N ALA A 76 3.74 2.75 -10.86
CA ALA A 76 3.90 1.39 -11.39
C ALA A 76 4.91 1.36 -12.55
N PHE A 77 6.11 1.91 -12.33
CA PHE A 77 7.14 1.98 -13.38
C PHE A 77 7.63 0.60 -13.85
N PRO A 78 7.93 0.46 -15.15
CA PRO A 78 8.25 -0.82 -15.79
C PRO A 78 9.67 -1.30 -15.47
N PRO A 79 9.99 -2.55 -15.86
CA PRO A 79 11.38 -2.98 -16.03
C PRO A 79 12.18 -1.98 -16.87
N GLY A 80 13.45 -1.79 -16.52
CA GLY A 80 14.39 -0.90 -17.20
C GLY A 80 14.28 0.58 -16.80
N HIS A 81 13.19 1.01 -16.16
CA HIS A 81 12.98 2.43 -15.87
C HIS A 81 14.06 2.98 -14.91
N PRO A 82 14.73 4.11 -15.23
CA PRO A 82 15.90 4.60 -14.49
C PRO A 82 15.60 4.95 -13.03
N SER A 83 14.39 5.44 -12.73
CA SER A 83 13.95 5.75 -11.37
C SER A 83 13.64 4.54 -10.49
N VAL A 84 13.73 3.30 -11.02
CA VAL A 84 13.65 2.07 -10.23
C VAL A 84 15.06 1.72 -9.74
N CYS A 85 15.18 1.38 -8.46
CA CYS A 85 16.47 1.01 -7.88
C CYS A 85 17.01 -0.25 -8.53
N GLU A 86 18.34 -0.37 -8.56
CA GLU A 86 19.06 -1.40 -9.31
C GLU A 86 18.56 -2.82 -9.02
N ALA A 87 18.36 -3.15 -7.74
CA ALA A 87 17.88 -4.46 -7.29
C ALA A 87 16.56 -4.91 -7.93
N TYR A 88 15.70 -3.96 -8.34
CA TYR A 88 14.40 -4.25 -8.96
C TYR A 88 14.30 -3.77 -10.40
N ARG A 89 15.32 -3.10 -10.95
CA ARG A 89 15.22 -2.45 -12.26
C ARG A 89 14.91 -3.46 -13.36
N SER A 90 15.47 -4.67 -13.31
CA SER A 90 15.21 -5.72 -14.30
C SER A 90 13.78 -6.31 -14.25
N ILE A 91 13.07 -6.15 -13.14
CA ILE A 91 11.72 -6.71 -12.93
C ILE A 91 10.62 -5.64 -12.86
N GLY A 92 10.99 -4.37 -12.71
CA GLY A 92 10.06 -3.26 -12.56
C GLY A 92 9.81 -2.86 -11.11
N GLN A 93 9.13 -1.75 -10.92
CA GLN A 93 8.96 -1.15 -9.59
C GLN A 93 8.07 -2.03 -8.71
N PRO A 94 8.49 -2.39 -7.48
CA PRO A 94 7.58 -3.00 -6.52
C PRO A 94 6.40 -2.08 -6.19
N ILE A 95 5.23 -2.68 -6.05
CA ILE A 95 3.97 -2.04 -5.71
C ILE A 95 3.41 -2.80 -4.50
N LEU A 96 3.06 -2.05 -3.45
CA LEU A 96 2.48 -2.58 -2.22
C LEU A 96 1.01 -2.22 -2.18
N ILE A 97 0.13 -3.23 -2.19
CA ILE A 97 -1.32 -3.08 -2.15
C ILE A 97 -1.82 -3.57 -0.78
N PRO A 98 -1.97 -2.67 0.21
CA PRO A 98 -2.66 -3.01 1.45
C PRO A 98 -4.11 -3.44 1.18
N GLY A 99 -4.50 -4.52 1.86
CA GLY A 99 -5.90 -4.86 2.09
C GLY A 99 -6.49 -4.08 3.27
N ASP A 100 -7.52 -4.64 3.89
CA ASP A 100 -8.03 -4.22 5.19
C ASP A 100 -7.51 -5.14 6.31
N MET A 101 -7.99 -4.95 7.54
CA MET A 101 -7.51 -5.71 8.71
C MET A 101 -7.86 -7.21 8.70
N GLY A 102 -8.81 -7.63 7.86
CA GLY A 102 -9.23 -9.02 7.73
C GLY A 102 -8.94 -9.64 6.38
N THR A 103 -8.36 -8.90 5.42
CA THR A 103 -8.15 -9.37 4.05
C THR A 103 -6.66 -9.40 3.67
N ALA A 104 -6.38 -10.00 2.52
CA ALA A 104 -5.02 -10.15 2.03
C ALA A 104 -4.42 -8.79 1.61
N SER A 105 -3.10 -8.70 1.64
CA SER A 105 -2.36 -7.66 0.94
C SER A 105 -1.59 -8.28 -0.23
N TYR A 106 -1.18 -7.48 -1.21
CA TYR A 106 -0.48 -7.99 -2.38
C TYR A 106 0.82 -7.20 -2.64
N VAL A 107 1.83 -7.93 -3.10
CA VAL A 107 3.01 -7.36 -3.75
C VAL A 107 2.84 -7.57 -5.24
N MET A 108 3.03 -6.50 -6.00
CA MET A 108 2.95 -6.48 -7.45
C MET A 108 4.18 -5.76 -8.03
N ILE A 109 4.36 -5.82 -9.35
CA ILE A 109 5.39 -5.07 -10.08
C ILE A 109 4.79 -4.25 -11.22
N GLY A 110 5.41 -3.11 -11.49
CA GLY A 110 5.03 -2.22 -12.60
C GLY A 110 5.32 -2.82 -13.97
N THR A 111 4.70 -2.26 -15.01
CA THR A 111 4.68 -2.84 -16.36
C THR A 111 4.79 -1.75 -17.42
N ALA A 112 5.22 -2.11 -18.63
CA ALA A 112 5.29 -1.17 -19.76
C ALA A 112 3.90 -0.63 -20.10
N LYS A 113 2.89 -1.49 -20.07
CA LYS A 113 1.50 -1.12 -20.30
C LYS A 113 0.98 -0.04 -19.34
N ALA A 114 1.47 0.01 -18.10
CA ALA A 114 1.14 1.11 -17.19
C ALA A 114 1.68 2.46 -17.68
N MET A 115 2.86 2.48 -18.30
CA MET A 115 3.42 3.71 -18.88
C MET A 115 2.57 4.20 -20.06
N GLU A 116 2.06 3.26 -20.86
CA GLU A 116 1.24 3.56 -22.04
C GLU A 116 -0.17 4.04 -21.66
N GLU A 117 -0.82 3.41 -20.68
CA GLU A 117 -2.26 3.62 -20.43
C GLU A 117 -2.57 4.51 -19.22
N THR A 118 -1.68 4.59 -18.22
CA THR A 118 -2.02 5.14 -16.90
C THR A 118 -0.97 6.08 -16.33
N PHE A 119 -0.08 6.62 -17.16
CA PHE A 119 1.05 7.44 -16.70
C PHE A 119 1.89 6.71 -15.63
N GLY A 120 2.18 5.43 -15.88
CA GLY A 120 2.90 4.56 -14.97
C GLY A 120 2.19 4.43 -13.62
N SER A 121 0.89 4.15 -13.61
CA SER A 121 0.09 4.09 -12.37
C SER A 121 -0.77 2.83 -12.24
N THR A 122 -1.13 2.48 -11.00
CA THR A 122 -2.01 1.37 -10.66
C THR A 122 -2.79 1.66 -9.38
N CYS A 123 -3.58 0.71 -8.89
CA CYS A 123 -4.33 0.85 -7.64
C CYS A 123 -3.42 0.96 -6.40
N HIS A 124 -3.98 1.39 -5.26
CA HIS A 124 -3.27 1.35 -3.98
C HIS A 124 -3.84 0.34 -2.98
N GLY A 125 -5.08 -0.08 -3.12
CA GLY A 125 -5.78 -0.87 -2.11
C GLY A 125 -7.23 -1.10 -2.53
N ALA A 126 -8.00 -1.76 -1.67
CA ALA A 126 -9.37 -2.15 -1.98
C ALA A 126 -10.32 -0.94 -2.17
N GLY A 127 -10.09 0.14 -1.44
CA GLY A 127 -10.99 1.29 -1.39
C GLY A 127 -12.27 1.01 -0.59
N ARG A 128 -12.84 2.06 0.00
CA ARG A 128 -14.02 1.95 0.86
C ARG A 128 -15.30 1.85 0.04
N VAL A 129 -16.22 1.01 0.50
CA VAL A 129 -17.62 0.93 0.03
C VAL A 129 -18.60 1.49 1.06
N LEU A 130 -18.22 1.55 2.33
CA LEU A 130 -19.01 2.19 3.39
C LEU A 130 -18.33 3.43 3.94
N SER A 131 -19.12 4.49 4.15
CA SER A 131 -18.69 5.61 4.99
C SER A 131 -18.40 5.13 6.41
N ARG A 132 -17.54 5.84 7.15
CA ARG A 132 -17.23 5.51 8.55
C ARG A 132 -18.48 5.44 9.41
N LYS A 133 -19.42 6.37 9.22
CA LYS A 133 -20.72 6.39 9.93
C LYS A 133 -21.57 5.16 9.60
N ALA A 134 -21.65 4.77 8.32
CA ALA A 134 -22.37 3.57 7.90
C ALA A 134 -21.73 2.30 8.44
N ALA A 135 -20.39 2.21 8.42
CA ALA A 135 -19.65 1.08 8.98
C ALA A 135 -19.90 0.94 10.49
N LYS A 136 -19.86 2.02 11.27
CA LYS A 136 -20.24 2.02 12.70
C LYS A 136 -21.66 1.53 12.94
N LYS A 137 -22.61 2.00 12.13
CA LYS A 137 -24.01 1.58 12.27
C LYS A 137 -24.17 0.09 12.00
N LYS A 138 -23.50 -0.42 10.95
CA LYS A 138 -23.58 -1.83 10.53
C LYS A 138 -22.78 -2.78 11.45
N SER A 139 -21.76 -2.28 12.14
CA SER A 139 -21.00 -3.05 13.14
C SER A 139 -21.61 -3.04 14.54
N LYS A 140 -22.71 -2.34 14.76
CA LYS A 140 -23.33 -2.24 16.09
C LYS A 140 -23.71 -3.63 16.62
N GLY A 141 -23.21 -3.97 17.79
CA GLY A 141 -23.45 -5.27 18.44
C GLY A 141 -22.55 -6.41 17.97
N ARG A 142 -21.66 -6.18 16.98
CA ARG A 142 -20.69 -7.17 16.53
C ARG A 142 -19.42 -7.15 17.37
N ALA A 143 -18.88 -8.33 17.63
CA ALA A 143 -17.57 -8.51 18.25
C ALA A 143 -16.50 -8.68 17.16
N ILE A 144 -16.22 -7.61 16.39
CA ILE A 144 -15.32 -7.65 15.22
C ILE A 144 -13.93 -8.25 15.55
N HIS A 145 -13.42 -8.05 16.77
CA HIS A 145 -12.16 -8.65 17.20
C HIS A 145 -12.23 -10.18 17.25
N ARG A 146 -13.33 -10.75 17.78
CA ARG A 146 -13.54 -12.20 17.81
C ARG A 146 -13.68 -12.77 16.40
N GLU A 147 -14.42 -12.08 15.54
CA GLU A 147 -14.58 -12.50 14.14
C GLU A 147 -13.24 -12.53 13.37
N LEU A 148 -12.27 -11.69 13.76
CA LEU A 148 -10.90 -11.71 13.23
C LEU A 148 -10.04 -12.79 13.89
N GLU A 149 -10.19 -12.99 15.21
CA GLU A 149 -9.52 -14.07 15.95
C GLU A 149 -9.96 -15.46 15.45
N ASP A 150 -11.23 -15.64 15.11
CA ASP A 150 -11.78 -16.86 14.49
C ASP A 150 -11.15 -17.13 13.11
N LYS A 151 -10.61 -16.09 12.46
CA LYS A 151 -9.82 -16.19 11.21
C LYS A 151 -8.32 -16.32 11.45
N GLY A 152 -7.89 -16.45 12.71
CA GLY A 152 -6.49 -16.51 13.12
C GLY A 152 -5.76 -15.19 12.97
N ILE A 153 -6.45 -14.05 13.15
CA ILE A 153 -5.89 -12.69 13.06
C ILE A 153 -5.98 -12.03 14.43
N LEU A 154 -4.84 -11.84 15.09
CA LEU A 154 -4.78 -11.15 16.38
C LEU A 154 -4.84 -9.64 16.17
N VAL A 155 -5.74 -8.94 16.87
CA VAL A 155 -5.87 -7.49 16.73
C VAL A 155 -5.56 -6.77 18.03
N ARG A 156 -4.80 -5.68 17.92
CA ARG A 156 -4.64 -4.66 18.96
C ARG A 156 -5.04 -3.32 18.38
N TRP A 157 -5.87 -2.57 19.08
CA TRP A 157 -6.34 -1.29 18.60
C TRP A 157 -6.47 -0.26 19.71
N THR A 158 -6.35 1.01 19.34
CA THR A 158 -6.70 2.15 20.17
C THR A 158 -7.96 2.83 19.63
N GLY A 159 -8.72 3.49 20.51
CA GLY A 159 -9.97 4.17 20.15
C GLY A 159 -11.19 3.25 20.16
N ARG A 160 -12.31 3.74 20.72
CA ARG A 160 -13.54 2.95 20.91
C ARG A 160 -14.20 2.53 19.60
N SER A 161 -14.03 3.29 18.52
CA SER A 161 -14.72 3.04 17.24
C SER A 161 -13.82 2.62 16.08
N THR A 162 -12.50 2.57 16.28
CA THR A 162 -11.52 2.30 15.23
C THR A 162 -11.80 0.97 14.54
N LEU A 163 -12.04 -0.09 15.32
CA LEU A 163 -12.33 -1.41 14.76
C LEU A 163 -13.68 -1.46 14.01
N ALA A 164 -14.68 -0.72 14.50
CA ALA A 164 -15.99 -0.62 13.87
C ALA A 164 -15.96 0.16 12.53
N GLU A 165 -15.09 1.17 12.42
CA GLU A 165 -14.91 1.97 11.20
C GLU A 165 -14.14 1.24 10.11
N GLU A 166 -13.31 0.27 10.51
CA GLU A 166 -12.33 -0.42 9.68
C GLU A 166 -12.71 -1.89 9.41
N MET A 167 -13.92 -2.32 9.78
CA MET A 167 -14.42 -3.68 9.53
C MET A 167 -14.22 -4.11 8.06
N PRO A 168 -13.87 -5.38 7.78
CA PRO A 168 -13.57 -5.80 6.41
C PRO A 168 -14.67 -5.47 5.41
N GLU A 169 -15.94 -5.59 5.79
CA GLU A 169 -17.08 -5.30 4.90
C GLU A 169 -17.27 -3.80 4.62
N ALA A 170 -16.44 -2.93 5.18
CA ALA A 170 -16.39 -1.51 4.82
C ALA A 170 -15.57 -1.25 3.54
N TYR A 171 -14.83 -2.24 3.05
CA TYR A 171 -13.93 -2.18 1.92
C TYR A 171 -14.39 -3.10 0.78
N LYS A 172 -13.93 -2.85 -0.45
CA LYS A 172 -14.08 -3.81 -1.56
C LYS A 172 -13.24 -5.06 -1.28
N ASP A 173 -13.45 -6.14 -2.02
CA ASP A 173 -12.48 -7.23 -2.05
C ASP A 173 -11.21 -6.77 -2.78
N VAL A 174 -10.11 -6.67 -2.04
CA VAL A 174 -8.78 -6.33 -2.57
C VAL A 174 -8.31 -7.31 -3.65
N SER A 175 -8.73 -8.58 -3.58
CA SER A 175 -8.40 -9.60 -4.58
C SER A 175 -9.05 -9.29 -5.92
N GLU A 176 -10.30 -8.81 -5.94
CA GLU A 176 -10.97 -8.36 -7.17
C GLU A 176 -10.25 -7.15 -7.76
N VAL A 177 -9.93 -6.15 -6.93
CA VAL A 177 -9.20 -4.95 -7.37
C VAL A 177 -7.85 -5.32 -8.00
N VAL A 178 -7.10 -6.22 -7.34
CA VAL A 178 -5.80 -6.71 -7.84
C VAL A 178 -5.96 -7.53 -9.11
N ASN A 179 -6.98 -8.40 -9.21
CA ASN A 179 -7.23 -9.19 -10.41
C ASN A 179 -7.57 -8.29 -11.61
N THR A 180 -8.31 -7.20 -11.40
CA THR A 180 -8.63 -6.23 -12.46
C THR A 180 -7.38 -5.57 -13.00
N VAL A 181 -6.53 -4.98 -12.15
CA VAL A 181 -5.31 -4.30 -12.63
C VAL A 181 -4.28 -5.28 -13.20
N HIS A 182 -4.29 -6.53 -12.73
CA HIS A 182 -3.49 -7.60 -13.30
C HIS A 182 -3.97 -8.03 -14.68
N GLY A 183 -5.27 -8.27 -14.84
CA GLY A 183 -5.88 -8.63 -16.13
C GLY A 183 -5.78 -7.50 -17.16
N ALA A 184 -5.89 -6.25 -16.72
CA ALA A 184 -5.62 -5.09 -17.56
C ALA A 184 -4.14 -5.02 -18.01
N GLY A 185 -3.23 -5.65 -17.25
CA GLY A 185 -1.81 -5.70 -17.56
C GLY A 185 -1.01 -4.49 -17.06
N ILE A 186 -1.63 -3.55 -16.36
CA ILE A 186 -0.97 -2.35 -15.80
C ILE A 186 -0.17 -2.66 -14.52
N SER A 187 -0.33 -3.83 -13.92
CA SER A 187 0.56 -4.35 -12.86
C SER A 187 0.57 -5.88 -12.86
N LYS A 188 1.65 -6.51 -12.40
CA LYS A 188 1.76 -7.98 -12.35
C LYS A 188 1.81 -8.48 -10.92
N LYS A 189 0.98 -9.47 -10.58
CA LYS A 189 0.99 -10.13 -9.26
C LYS A 189 2.36 -10.80 -9.02
N VAL A 190 2.89 -10.63 -7.81
CA VAL A 190 4.11 -11.32 -7.35
C VAL A 190 3.80 -12.19 -6.14
N ALA A 191 3.19 -11.63 -5.10
CA ALA A 191 2.87 -12.37 -3.89
C ALA A 191 1.55 -11.90 -3.27
N LYS A 192 0.88 -12.83 -2.56
CA LYS A 192 -0.28 -12.58 -1.71
C LYS A 192 0.11 -12.80 -0.26
N LEU A 193 -0.19 -11.84 0.60
CA LEU A 193 0.13 -11.85 2.03
C LEU A 193 -1.16 -12.00 2.82
N ARG A 194 -1.17 -12.90 3.81
CA ARG A 194 -2.27 -13.06 4.76
C ARG A 194 -1.89 -12.43 6.09
N PRO A 195 -2.71 -11.55 6.67
CA PRO A 195 -2.44 -11.01 8.00
C PRO A 195 -2.57 -12.13 9.05
N ILE A 196 -1.68 -12.09 10.05
CA ILE A 196 -1.77 -12.89 11.28
C ILE A 196 -1.90 -12.01 12.53
N GLY A 197 -1.54 -10.72 12.40
CA GLY A 197 -1.60 -9.73 13.44
C GLY A 197 -1.85 -8.35 12.85
N VAL A 198 -2.67 -7.54 13.51
CA VAL A 198 -2.97 -6.15 13.12
C VAL A 198 -2.89 -5.24 14.33
N ILE A 199 -2.11 -4.17 14.21
CA ILE A 199 -2.05 -3.07 15.18
C ILE A 199 -2.67 -1.84 14.52
N LYS A 200 -3.73 -1.28 15.11
CA LYS A 200 -4.45 -0.13 14.53
C LYS A 200 -4.58 1.03 15.53
N GLY A 201 -4.10 2.20 15.13
CA GLY A 201 -4.22 3.47 15.84
C GLY A 201 -5.62 4.06 15.77
#